data_AF-A0A9D0TIJ0-F1
#
_entry.id   AF-A0A9D0TIJ0-F1
#
_cell.length_a   1.000
_cell.length_b   1.000
_cell.length_c   1.000
_cell.angle_alpha   90.00
_cell.angle_beta   90.00
_cell.angle_gamma   90.00
#
_symmetry.space_group_name_H-M   'P 1'
#
loop_
_entity.id
_entity.type
_entity.pdbx_description
1 polymer ?
#
loop_
_entity_poly.entity_id
_entity_poly.type
_entity_poly.pdbx_seq_one_letter_code
_entity_poly.pdbx_strand_id
1 'polypeptide(L)'
;SGDLLRVITYNESRPWLAVDDVIPLEVPPTGENASADAPLPISETRPSSPSEKTSPVMLTILKESTTQKALDVVSQLPNKNRPTPIGKPGEQLYASRFIGDRAYLVTYRVTDPLYILDLSNPADPYVAGALKVDGYSDFLQPVNENLLLGIGKDAVADQRAGLDERGAWYQGVKLSLIDVTDPQQPAEVDKVIIGKRGTESAALHDHHALTSLTTDNGTYRFALPITLNDTITQFGGDTSEPFYYYDYTHTGLYRYEIDPVAKKINPVSPMIVETNETQRYGYSSDSDRSVIINDYVHYLHNGQFWSQDWEGRTTLIGPE
;
A
#
# COMPACT_ATOMS: atom_id res chain seq x y z
N SER A 1 -7.97 30.70 0.33
CA SER A 1 -6.81 29.89 -0.12
C SER A 1 -7.14 29.38 -1.50
N GLY A 2 -6.21 29.42 -2.46
CA GLY A 2 -6.42 28.79 -3.75
C GLY A 2 -6.32 27.27 -3.61
N ASP A 3 -7.08 26.54 -4.43
CA ASP A 3 -7.01 25.09 -4.45
C ASP A 3 -5.61 24.65 -4.93
N LEU A 4 -4.93 23.86 -4.11
CA LEU A 4 -3.62 23.29 -4.41
C LEU A 4 -3.80 21.83 -4.80
N LEU A 5 -3.12 21.42 -5.86
CA LEU A 5 -3.01 20.01 -6.25
C LEU A 5 -1.68 19.46 -5.73
N ARG A 6 -1.75 18.38 -4.94
CA ARG A 6 -0.58 17.69 -4.40
C ARG A 6 -0.42 16.37 -5.12
N VAL A 7 0.74 16.15 -5.73
CA VAL A 7 1.01 14.96 -6.57
C VAL A 7 2.26 14.26 -6.03
N ILE A 8 2.15 12.96 -5.78
CA ILE A 8 3.30 12.09 -5.56
C ILE A 8 3.54 11.32 -6.85
N THR A 9 4.78 11.32 -7.31
CA THR A 9 5.24 10.46 -8.38
C THR A 9 6.37 9.58 -7.87
N TYR A 10 6.51 8.40 -8.48
CA TYR A 10 7.69 7.58 -8.31
C TYR A 10 8.20 7.12 -9.67
N ASN A 11 9.51 7.10 -9.86
CA ASN A 11 10.09 6.58 -11.09
C ASN A 11 10.18 5.05 -11.01
N GLU A 12 9.32 4.35 -11.74
CA GLU A 12 9.51 2.93 -12.02
C GLU A 12 10.69 2.77 -12.97
N SER A 13 11.90 2.61 -12.44
CA SER A 13 12.99 2.04 -13.22
C SER A 13 12.73 0.54 -13.43
N ARG A 14 11.76 0.21 -14.30
CA ARG A 14 11.66 -1.14 -14.88
C ARG A 14 12.69 -1.22 -16.00
N PRO A 15 13.78 -1.99 -15.86
CA PRO A 15 14.79 -2.11 -16.92
C PRO A 15 14.24 -2.72 -18.23
N TRP A 16 13.01 -3.22 -18.25
CA TRP A 16 12.37 -3.88 -19.42
C TRP A 16 11.20 -3.09 -20.04
N LEU A 17 10.80 -1.96 -19.45
CA LEU A 17 9.65 -1.15 -19.87
C LEU A 17 10.01 0.31 -20.12
N ALA A 18 11.30 0.60 -20.37
CA ALA A 18 11.64 1.81 -21.10
C ALA A 18 10.96 1.69 -22.47
N VAL A 19 9.80 2.35 -22.61
CA VAL A 19 9.19 2.57 -23.91
C VAL A 19 10.14 3.53 -24.61
N ASP A 20 11.01 2.96 -25.43
CA ASP A 20 11.84 3.72 -26.36
C ASP A 20 10.90 4.58 -27.22
N ASP A 21 11.21 5.87 -27.22
CA ASP A 21 10.65 7.02 -27.93
C ASP A 21 9.46 6.84 -28.88
N VAL A 22 8.55 7.83 -28.81
CA VAL A 22 7.60 8.17 -29.87
C VAL A 22 8.36 8.33 -31.18
N ILE A 23 8.28 7.33 -32.06
CA ILE A 23 8.77 7.42 -33.44
C ILE A 23 7.83 8.39 -34.18
N PRO A 24 8.29 9.55 -34.66
CA PRO A 24 7.50 10.34 -35.59
C PRO A 24 7.35 9.55 -36.89
N LEU A 25 6.12 9.40 -37.40
CA LEU A 25 5.89 8.88 -38.74
C LEU A 25 6.43 9.89 -39.76
N GLU A 26 7.68 9.70 -40.21
CA GLU A 26 8.18 10.39 -41.39
C GLU A 26 7.51 9.82 -42.64
N VAL A 27 6.77 10.68 -43.34
CA VAL A 27 6.25 10.39 -44.68
C VAL A 27 7.45 10.41 -45.63
N PRO A 28 7.77 9.31 -46.34
CA PRO A 28 8.94 9.29 -47.21
C PRO A 28 8.71 10.21 -48.42
N PRO A 29 9.68 11.07 -48.78
CA PRO A 29 9.64 11.75 -50.07
C PRO A 29 9.92 10.74 -51.19
N THR A 30 9.17 10.89 -52.28
CA THR A 30 9.33 10.18 -53.55
C THR A 30 10.69 10.50 -54.18
N GLY A 31 11.53 9.49 -54.46
CA GLY A 31 12.72 9.67 -55.30
C GLY A 31 13.75 8.56 -55.17
N GLU A 32 14.34 8.16 -56.30
CA GLU A 32 15.20 7.00 -56.53
C GLU A 32 16.60 7.04 -55.87
N ASN A 33 17.12 5.82 -55.62
CA ASN A 33 18.52 5.38 -55.61
C ASN A 33 19.51 5.94 -54.56
N ALA A 34 19.89 5.11 -53.56
CA ALA A 34 21.29 4.95 -53.13
C ALA A 34 21.51 3.71 -52.22
N SER A 35 22.22 2.73 -52.79
CA SER A 35 23.22 1.80 -52.21
C SER A 35 23.27 1.54 -50.69
N ALA A 36 23.08 0.26 -50.33
CA ALA A 36 23.42 -0.33 -49.05
C ALA A 36 24.92 -0.69 -48.98
N ASP A 37 25.69 0.02 -48.15
CA ASP A 37 26.77 -0.50 -47.28
C ASP A 37 27.63 0.66 -46.76
N ALA A 38 27.26 1.23 -45.61
CA ALA A 38 28.17 1.98 -44.73
C ALA A 38 27.51 2.12 -43.35
N PRO A 39 28.06 1.55 -42.26
CA PRO A 39 27.59 1.87 -40.93
C PRO A 39 28.03 3.30 -40.56
N LEU A 40 27.06 4.14 -40.26
CA LEU A 40 27.24 5.49 -39.72
C LEU A 40 27.88 5.43 -38.32
N PRO A 41 28.78 6.35 -37.94
CA PRO A 41 29.29 6.41 -36.57
C PRO A 41 28.21 7.00 -35.66
N ILE A 42 27.59 6.16 -34.83
CA ILE A 42 26.73 6.59 -33.73
C ILE A 42 27.60 7.09 -32.57
N SER A 43 27.59 8.41 -32.36
CA SER A 43 28.00 9.02 -31.09
C SER A 43 26.90 8.77 -30.07
N GLU A 44 26.92 7.60 -29.43
CA GLU A 44 26.07 7.32 -28.27
C GLU A 44 26.57 8.14 -27.07
N THR A 45 26.13 9.39 -26.96
CA THR A 45 25.99 9.98 -25.63
C THR A 45 24.77 9.31 -25.00
N ARG A 46 24.98 8.11 -24.46
CA ARG A 46 24.03 7.42 -23.59
C ARG A 46 23.64 8.41 -22.48
N PRO A 47 22.37 8.82 -22.35
CA PRO A 47 21.95 9.52 -21.14
C PRO A 47 22.28 8.60 -19.96
N SER A 48 23.02 9.13 -18.99
CA SER A 48 23.45 8.37 -17.82
C SER A 48 22.23 7.69 -17.21
N SER A 49 22.32 6.37 -16.98
CA SER A 49 21.38 5.65 -16.12
C SER A 49 21.08 6.49 -14.87
N PRO A 50 19.84 6.50 -14.36
CA PRO A 50 19.54 7.20 -13.11
C PRO A 50 20.60 6.82 -12.09
N SER A 51 21.35 7.81 -11.59
CA SER A 51 22.42 7.54 -10.63
C SER A 51 21.80 6.74 -9.47
N GLU A 52 22.51 5.74 -8.95
CA GLU A 52 22.10 4.95 -7.77
C GLU A 52 21.81 5.78 -6.50
N LYS A 53 21.83 7.12 -6.58
CA LYS A 53 21.74 8.07 -5.46
C LYS A 53 20.45 8.88 -5.41
N THR A 54 19.50 8.71 -6.33
CA THR A 54 18.21 9.42 -6.27
C THR A 54 17.13 8.49 -5.71
N SER A 55 16.42 8.93 -4.66
CA SER A 55 15.13 8.30 -4.34
C SER A 55 14.20 8.44 -5.55
N PRO A 56 13.44 7.40 -5.91
CA PRO A 56 12.48 7.53 -6.99
C PRO A 56 11.26 8.39 -6.62
N VAL A 57 11.00 8.66 -5.34
CA VAL A 57 9.77 9.35 -4.89
C VAL A 57 9.94 10.87 -4.88
N MET A 58 9.02 11.55 -5.56
CA MET A 58 8.97 13.01 -5.66
C MET A 58 7.56 13.51 -5.28
N LEU A 59 7.51 14.49 -4.39
CA LEU A 59 6.34 15.32 -4.17
C LEU A 59 6.41 16.56 -5.06
N THR A 60 5.32 16.86 -5.75
CA THR A 60 5.11 18.12 -6.47
C THR A 60 3.83 18.78 -5.97
N ILE A 61 3.92 20.05 -5.56
CA ILE A 61 2.78 20.88 -5.20
C ILE A 61 2.52 21.84 -6.36
N LEU A 62 1.29 21.86 -6.83
CA LEU A 62 0.82 22.59 -8.00
C LEU A 62 -0.30 23.55 -7.61
N LYS A 63 -0.44 24.64 -8.35
CA LYS A 63 -1.56 25.58 -8.27
C LYS A 63 -2.07 25.91 -9.65
N GLU A 64 -3.32 26.33 -9.77
CA GLU A 64 -3.84 26.85 -11.03
C GLU A 64 -3.07 28.10 -11.48
N SER A 65 -2.66 28.12 -12.74
CA SER A 65 -2.00 29.28 -13.33
C SER A 65 -3.01 30.40 -13.58
N THR A 66 -2.70 31.62 -13.15
CA THR A 66 -3.58 32.78 -13.36
C THR A 66 -3.46 33.38 -14.77
N THR A 67 -2.51 32.88 -15.57
CA THR A 67 -2.16 33.45 -16.88
C THR A 67 -2.36 32.49 -18.04
N GLN A 68 -2.47 31.19 -17.78
CA GLN A 68 -2.55 30.13 -18.78
C GLN A 68 -3.50 29.04 -18.30
N LYS A 69 -4.03 28.23 -19.23
CA LYS A 69 -4.78 27.02 -18.88
C LYS A 69 -3.81 25.89 -18.50
N ALA A 70 -3.07 26.09 -17.41
CA ALA A 70 -2.02 25.20 -16.95
C ALA A 70 -1.93 25.18 -15.41
N LEU A 71 -1.12 24.27 -14.88
CA LEU A 71 -0.75 24.24 -13.47
C LEU A 71 0.68 24.76 -13.29
N ASP A 72 0.85 25.74 -12.40
CA ASP A 72 2.17 26.24 -12.02
C ASP A 72 2.73 25.39 -10.87
N VAL A 73 4.00 25.01 -10.96
CA VAL A 73 4.72 24.36 -9.85
C VAL A 73 4.94 25.37 -8.73
N VAL A 74 4.42 25.05 -7.55
CA VAL A 74 4.66 25.82 -6.31
C VAL A 74 5.96 25.37 -5.67
N SER A 75 6.14 24.07 -5.49
CA SER A 75 7.33 23.48 -4.90
C SER A 75 7.47 22.01 -5.28
N GLN A 76 8.68 21.47 -5.07
CA GLN A 76 8.97 20.03 -5.17
C GLN A 76 9.77 19.56 -3.96
N LEU A 77 9.69 18.28 -3.63
CA LEU A 77 10.52 17.62 -2.62
C LEU A 77 10.88 16.21 -3.10
N PRO A 78 12.15 15.77 -3.03
CA PRO A 78 13.36 16.54 -2.70
C PRO A 78 13.64 17.72 -3.65
N ASN A 79 14.40 18.71 -3.19
CA ASN A 79 14.86 19.86 -3.98
C ASN A 79 16.25 20.36 -3.52
N LYS A 80 16.79 21.42 -4.15
CA LYS A 80 18.14 21.95 -3.81
C LYS A 80 18.30 22.38 -2.34
N ASN A 81 17.25 22.94 -1.73
CA ASN A 81 17.27 23.41 -0.35
C ASN A 81 16.96 22.26 0.63
N ARG A 82 16.22 21.25 0.19
CA ARG A 82 15.86 20.04 0.94
C ARG A 82 16.22 18.79 0.12
N PRO A 83 17.51 18.45 0.02
CA PRO A 83 17.98 17.41 -0.89
C PRO A 83 17.76 15.99 -0.38
N THR A 84 17.32 15.84 0.87
CA THR A 84 17.09 14.52 1.50
C THR A 84 16.07 13.72 0.69
N PRO A 85 16.44 12.56 0.14
CA PRO A 85 15.53 11.73 -0.63
C PRO A 85 14.41 11.13 0.24
N ILE A 86 13.23 10.89 -0.35
CA ILE A 86 12.11 10.21 0.32
C ILE A 86 12.20 8.72 0.01
N GLY A 87 12.81 7.93 0.87
CA GLY A 87 13.12 6.53 0.58
C GLY A 87 14.56 6.32 0.14
N LYS A 88 15.07 5.12 0.36
CA LYS A 88 16.40 4.69 -0.07
C LYS A 88 16.42 4.41 -1.58
N PRO A 89 17.61 4.43 -2.23
CA PRO A 89 17.73 3.96 -3.60
C PRO A 89 17.13 2.56 -3.81
N GLY A 90 16.31 2.41 -4.84
CA GLY A 90 15.65 1.15 -5.18
C GLY A 90 14.41 0.80 -4.34
N GLU A 91 14.00 1.63 -3.37
CA GLU A 91 12.68 1.51 -2.76
C GLU A 91 11.60 2.00 -3.72
N GLN A 92 10.43 1.36 -3.72
CA GLN A 92 9.28 1.77 -4.52
C GLN A 92 8.22 2.42 -3.63
N LEU A 93 7.41 3.33 -4.18
CA LEU A 93 6.24 3.84 -3.47
C LEU A 93 5.15 2.76 -3.48
N TYR A 94 4.62 2.44 -2.31
CA TYR A 94 3.58 1.42 -2.14
C TYR A 94 2.24 2.05 -1.76
N ALA A 95 2.25 2.96 -0.78
CA ALA A 95 1.06 3.68 -0.36
C ALA A 95 1.34 5.18 -0.21
N SER A 96 0.31 5.99 -0.48
CA SER A 96 0.32 7.40 -0.14
C SER A 96 -1.03 7.84 0.41
N ARG A 97 -1.02 8.75 1.38
CA ARG A 97 -2.24 9.35 1.94
C ARG A 97 -2.00 10.81 2.27
N PHE A 98 -2.94 11.67 1.90
CA PHE A 98 -2.94 13.08 2.26
C PHE A 98 -4.06 13.35 3.28
N ILE A 99 -3.74 14.03 4.38
CA ILE A 99 -4.70 14.39 5.43
C ILE A 99 -4.35 15.78 5.93
N GLY A 100 -5.27 16.73 5.82
CA GLY A 100 -5.01 18.12 6.21
C GLY A 100 -3.74 18.63 5.54
N ASP A 101 -2.79 19.11 6.32
CA ASP A 101 -1.48 19.60 5.85
C ASP A 101 -0.35 18.56 5.96
N ARG A 102 -0.68 17.27 5.90
CA ARG A 102 0.31 16.20 5.96
C ARG A 102 0.17 15.23 4.78
N ALA A 103 1.30 14.67 4.37
CA ALA A 103 1.37 13.51 3.50
C ALA A 103 2.04 12.34 4.24
N TYR A 104 1.55 11.14 4.01
CA TYR A 104 2.07 9.90 4.55
C TYR A 104 2.44 9.01 3.39
N LEU A 105 3.69 8.55 3.33
CA LEU A 105 4.23 7.79 2.21
C LEU A 105 4.89 6.53 2.73
N VAL A 106 4.53 5.40 2.14
CA VAL A 106 5.14 4.10 2.41
C VAL A 106 6.05 3.81 1.25
N THR A 107 7.35 3.66 1.53
CA THR A 107 8.30 3.16 0.53
C THR A 107 8.76 1.78 0.95
N TYR A 108 8.96 0.88 -0.01
CA TYR A 108 9.31 -0.50 0.32
C TYR A 108 10.44 -1.04 -0.54
N ARG A 109 11.38 -1.70 0.15
CA ARG A 109 12.35 -2.62 -0.44
C ARG A 109 12.48 -3.93 0.34
N VAL A 110 12.12 -3.96 1.64
CA VAL A 110 12.08 -5.13 2.58
C VAL A 110 11.50 -4.74 3.95
N THR A 111 11.76 -3.51 4.40
CA THR A 111 11.15 -2.86 5.57
C THR A 111 10.51 -1.55 5.10
N ASP A 112 9.37 -1.20 5.69
CA ASP A 112 8.61 0.00 5.35
C ASP A 112 8.98 1.16 6.29
N PRO A 113 9.75 2.15 5.82
CA PRO A 113 9.68 3.46 6.41
C PRO A 113 8.39 4.17 5.94
N LEU A 114 7.45 4.32 6.87
CA LEU A 114 6.40 5.34 6.75
C LEU A 114 7.06 6.72 6.91
N TYR A 115 7.09 7.51 5.84
CA TYR A 115 7.49 8.91 5.87
C TYR A 115 6.29 9.82 6.15
N ILE A 116 6.49 10.82 6.99
CA ILE A 116 5.52 11.90 7.24
C ILE A 116 6.09 13.18 6.65
N LEU A 117 5.36 13.79 5.74
CA LEU A 117 5.68 15.09 5.15
C LEU A 117 4.79 16.17 5.76
N ASP A 118 5.41 17.28 6.15
CA ASP A 118 4.70 18.52 6.50
C ASP A 118 4.51 19.36 5.24
N LEU A 119 3.25 19.73 4.97
CA LEU A 119 2.79 20.50 3.82
C LEU A 119 2.13 21.82 4.24
N SER A 120 2.27 22.23 5.51
CA SER A 120 1.63 23.43 6.07
C SER A 120 2.10 24.72 5.40
N ASN A 121 3.34 24.73 4.92
CA ASN A 121 3.86 25.72 3.97
C ASN A 121 4.03 25.10 2.58
N PRO A 122 3.08 25.33 1.64
CA PRO A 122 3.14 24.78 0.29
C PRO A 122 4.35 25.21 -0.53
N ALA A 123 5.06 26.29 -0.14
CA ALA A 123 6.26 26.74 -0.84
C ALA A 123 7.55 26.07 -0.32
N ASP A 124 7.49 25.43 0.86
CA ASP A 124 8.64 24.80 1.51
C ASP A 124 8.23 23.51 2.27
N PRO A 125 7.67 22.50 1.59
CA PRO A 125 7.32 21.22 2.22
C PRO A 125 8.57 20.45 2.65
N TYR A 126 8.45 19.61 3.67
CA TYR A 126 9.59 18.84 4.17
C TYR A 126 9.21 17.49 4.81
N VAL A 127 10.20 16.59 4.91
CA VAL A 127 10.06 15.34 5.68
C VAL A 127 10.10 15.68 7.16
N ALA A 128 8.97 15.55 7.85
CA ALA A 128 8.82 15.83 9.27
C ALA A 128 9.35 14.71 10.15
N GLY A 129 9.20 13.46 9.72
CA GLY A 129 9.70 12.28 10.42
C GLY A 129 9.51 11.02 9.59
N ALA A 130 9.99 9.91 10.14
CA ALA A 130 9.82 8.59 9.55
C ALA A 130 9.70 7.53 10.65
N LEU A 131 8.91 6.49 10.39
CA LEU A 131 8.76 5.32 11.24
C LEU A 131 9.16 4.09 10.45
N LYS A 132 10.19 3.37 10.89
CA LYS A 132 10.56 2.08 10.32
C LYS A 132 9.87 0.96 11.08
N VAL A 133 9.09 0.13 10.38
CA VAL A 133 8.48 -1.10 10.92
C VAL A 133 8.79 -2.30 10.04
N ASP A 134 8.83 -3.49 10.65
CA ASP A 134 8.88 -4.75 9.91
C ASP A 134 7.56 -4.98 9.17
N GLY A 135 7.65 -5.58 7.99
CA GLY A 135 6.53 -5.67 7.05
C GLY A 135 6.38 -4.41 6.20
N TYR A 136 5.21 -4.29 5.57
CA TYR A 136 4.82 -3.14 4.76
C TYR A 136 3.32 -2.89 4.80
N SER A 137 2.92 -1.63 4.57
CA SER A 137 1.53 -1.24 4.41
C SER A 137 1.21 -0.97 2.94
N ASP A 138 0.30 -1.73 2.35
CA ASP A 138 -0.25 -1.45 1.00
C ASP A 138 -1.30 -0.33 1.04
N PHE A 139 -1.96 -0.16 2.19
CA PHE A 139 -3.01 0.82 2.37
C PHE A 139 -2.89 1.54 3.71
N LEU A 140 -3.13 2.86 3.69
CA LEU A 140 -3.17 3.71 4.88
C LEU A 140 -4.57 4.29 5.06
N GLN A 141 -5.25 3.88 6.11
CA GLN A 141 -6.57 4.34 6.49
C GLN A 141 -6.50 5.28 7.69
N PRO A 142 -6.95 6.54 7.58
CA PRO A 142 -7.09 7.42 8.74
C PRO A 142 -8.13 6.87 9.72
N VAL A 143 -7.74 6.73 10.99
CA VAL A 143 -8.66 6.44 12.10
C VAL A 143 -9.19 7.75 12.69
N ASN A 144 -8.28 8.70 12.92
CA ASN A 144 -8.57 10.09 13.25
C ASN A 144 -7.36 10.98 12.85
N GLU A 145 -7.29 12.22 13.33
CA GLU A 145 -6.19 13.15 13.01
C GLU A 145 -4.81 12.70 13.50
N ASN A 146 -4.78 11.82 14.52
CA ASN A 146 -3.59 11.41 15.25
C ASN A 146 -3.23 9.93 15.03
N LEU A 147 -4.13 9.12 14.46
CA LEU A 147 -3.96 7.68 14.30
C LEU A 147 -4.20 7.25 12.86
N LEU A 148 -3.26 6.46 12.33
CA LEU A 148 -3.35 5.79 11.05
C LEU A 148 -3.38 4.28 11.24
N LEU A 149 -4.24 3.61 10.48
CA LEU A 149 -4.23 2.16 10.33
C LEU A 149 -3.51 1.81 9.02
N GLY A 150 -2.34 1.19 9.14
CA GLY A 150 -1.66 0.52 8.04
C GLY A 150 -2.21 -0.89 7.86
N ILE A 151 -2.57 -1.24 6.63
CA ILE A 151 -3.02 -2.58 6.22
C ILE A 151 -2.05 -3.08 5.17
N GLY A 152 -1.47 -4.26 5.39
CA GLY A 152 -0.49 -4.84 4.48
C GLY A 152 -0.06 -6.22 4.94
N LYS A 153 1.25 -6.51 4.87
CA LYS A 153 1.82 -7.79 5.28
C LYS A 153 2.90 -7.60 6.32
N ASP A 154 2.96 -8.53 7.26
CA ASP A 154 4.15 -8.68 8.09
C ASP A 154 5.28 -9.31 7.28
N ALA A 155 6.53 -9.13 7.69
CA ALA A 155 7.65 -9.71 6.98
C ALA A 155 8.79 -10.07 7.91
N VAL A 156 9.46 -11.18 7.58
CA VAL A 156 10.66 -11.64 8.29
C VAL A 156 11.83 -11.56 7.32
N ALA A 157 12.91 -10.89 7.73
CA ALA A 157 14.13 -10.79 6.95
C ALA A 157 14.75 -12.18 6.74
N ASP A 158 15.14 -12.47 5.51
CA ASP A 158 15.91 -13.66 5.17
C ASP A 158 17.39 -13.41 5.50
N GLN A 159 17.84 -13.95 6.63
CA GLN A 159 19.22 -13.81 7.08
C GLN A 159 20.24 -14.52 6.15
N ARG A 160 19.78 -15.37 5.21
CA ARG A 160 20.62 -16.08 4.23
C ARG A 160 20.83 -15.26 2.96
N ALA A 161 20.02 -14.22 2.72
CA ALA A 161 20.20 -13.27 1.64
C ALA A 161 21.31 -12.26 2.02
N GLY A 162 22.56 -12.57 1.68
CA GLY A 162 23.74 -11.80 2.09
C GLY A 162 23.67 -10.28 1.84
N LEU A 163 24.31 -9.53 2.76
CA LEU A 163 24.79 -8.13 2.79
C LEU A 163 23.96 -6.96 2.21
N ASP A 164 22.89 -7.16 1.46
CA ASP A 164 22.16 -6.08 0.79
C ASP A 164 20.70 -5.87 1.27
N GLU A 165 20.29 -6.50 2.39
CA GLU A 165 18.92 -6.38 2.95
C GLU A 165 17.81 -6.73 1.93
N ARG A 166 18.08 -7.51 0.86
CA ARG A 166 17.13 -7.74 -0.27
C ARG A 166 16.18 -8.91 -0.09
N GLY A 167 16.34 -9.73 0.94
CA GLY A 167 15.49 -10.90 1.18
C GLY A 167 14.59 -10.67 2.37
N ALA A 168 13.28 -10.64 2.15
CA ALA A 168 12.29 -10.81 3.21
C ALA A 168 11.15 -11.69 2.71
N TRP A 169 10.61 -12.47 3.62
CA TRP A 169 9.46 -13.32 3.38
C TRP A 169 8.26 -12.68 4.04
N TYR A 170 7.28 -12.26 3.23
CA TYR A 170 5.98 -11.82 3.76
C TYR A 170 5.33 -12.94 4.59
N GLN A 171 4.55 -12.56 5.58
CA GLN A 171 3.86 -13.49 6.48
C GLN A 171 2.35 -13.28 6.38
N GLY A 172 1.65 -13.25 7.52
CA GLY A 172 0.22 -12.96 7.57
C GLY A 172 -0.10 -11.51 7.19
N VAL A 173 -1.40 -11.22 7.07
CA VAL A 173 -1.90 -9.85 6.90
C VAL A 173 -1.63 -9.08 8.19
N LYS A 174 -1.03 -7.89 8.07
CA LYS A 174 -0.69 -7.02 9.19
C LYS A 174 -1.64 -5.84 9.26
N LEU A 175 -2.15 -5.60 10.46
CA LEU A 175 -2.81 -4.37 10.86
C LEU A 175 -1.86 -3.63 11.80
N SER A 176 -1.41 -2.44 11.41
CA SER A 176 -0.48 -1.60 12.17
C SER A 176 -1.18 -0.31 12.59
N LEU A 177 -1.35 -0.08 13.89
CA LEU A 177 -1.90 1.18 14.40
C LEU A 177 -0.74 2.12 14.71
N ILE A 178 -0.70 3.25 14.01
CA ILE A 178 0.41 4.18 14.02
C ILE A 178 -0.06 5.51 14.60
N ASP A 179 0.60 5.93 15.67
CA ASP A 179 0.45 7.27 16.24
C ASP A 179 1.31 8.26 15.49
N VAL A 180 0.65 9.29 14.95
CA VAL A 180 1.23 10.38 14.18
C VAL A 180 0.94 11.74 14.82
N THR A 181 0.57 11.77 16.11
CA THR A 181 0.30 13.01 16.86
C THR A 181 1.48 13.98 16.74
N ASP A 182 2.67 13.49 17.10
CA ASP A 182 3.94 14.17 16.83
C ASP A 182 4.56 13.62 15.53
N PRO A 183 4.56 14.39 14.43
CA PRO A 183 5.08 13.92 13.16
C PRO A 183 6.61 13.73 13.18
N GLN A 184 7.33 14.25 14.19
CA GLN A 184 8.75 14.01 14.37
C GLN A 184 9.05 12.70 15.10
N GLN A 185 8.07 12.16 15.83
CA GLN A 185 8.21 10.93 16.60
C GLN A 185 7.01 9.98 16.39
N PRO A 186 6.73 9.56 15.13
CA PRO A 186 5.69 8.57 14.89
C PRO A 186 6.05 7.22 15.51
N ALA A 187 5.03 6.48 15.96
CA ALA A 187 5.22 5.18 16.60
C ALA A 187 4.12 4.17 16.25
N GLU A 188 4.50 2.92 16.00
CA GLU A 188 3.55 1.79 15.97
C GLU A 188 3.13 1.49 17.42
N VAL A 189 1.91 1.87 17.77
CA VAL A 189 1.36 1.76 19.14
C VAL A 189 0.64 0.45 19.39
N ASP A 190 0.17 -0.20 18.32
CA ASP A 190 -0.38 -1.55 18.38
C ASP A 190 -0.28 -2.26 17.04
N LYS A 191 -0.30 -3.59 17.05
CA LYS A 191 -0.37 -4.38 15.82
C LYS A 191 -1.08 -5.71 16.00
N VAL A 192 -1.69 -6.18 14.91
CA VAL A 192 -2.30 -7.51 14.81
C VAL A 192 -1.79 -8.19 13.56
N ILE A 193 -1.35 -9.44 13.67
CA ILE A 193 -1.01 -10.30 12.53
C ILE A 193 -2.11 -11.35 12.38
N ILE A 194 -2.73 -11.39 11.21
CA ILE A 194 -3.80 -12.32 10.86
C ILE A 194 -3.19 -13.47 10.05
N GLY A 195 -3.29 -14.69 10.61
CA GLY A 195 -2.81 -15.91 9.98
C GLY A 195 -1.30 -15.93 9.74
N LYS A 196 -0.90 -16.77 8.77
CA LYS A 196 0.50 -17.00 8.40
C LYS A 196 0.73 -16.68 6.92
N ARG A 197 1.97 -16.91 6.48
CA ARG A 197 2.37 -16.79 5.07
C ARG A 197 1.39 -17.56 4.17
N GLY A 198 0.72 -16.80 3.31
CA GLY A 198 -0.34 -17.26 2.41
C GLY A 198 -1.71 -16.68 2.70
N THR A 199 -1.90 -16.08 3.89
CA THR A 199 -3.15 -15.38 4.24
C THR A 199 -3.28 -14.12 3.39
N GLU A 200 -4.41 -13.91 2.74
CA GLU A 200 -4.67 -12.78 1.84
C GLU A 200 -5.91 -11.98 2.24
N SER A 201 -6.01 -10.76 1.71
CA SER A 201 -7.18 -9.90 1.82
C SER A 201 -7.38 -9.10 0.54
N ALA A 202 -8.63 -8.93 0.12
CA ALA A 202 -8.97 -8.01 -0.96
C ALA A 202 -8.55 -6.56 -0.64
N ALA A 203 -8.50 -6.19 0.64
CA ALA A 203 -8.13 -4.85 1.09
C ALA A 203 -6.65 -4.49 0.82
N LEU A 204 -5.81 -5.47 0.45
CA LEU A 204 -4.42 -5.24 0.04
C LEU A 204 -4.31 -4.68 -1.38
N HIS A 205 -5.36 -4.82 -2.18
CA HIS A 205 -5.34 -4.51 -3.61
C HIS A 205 -6.48 -3.57 -4.02
N ASP A 206 -7.60 -3.56 -3.27
CA ASP A 206 -8.69 -2.63 -3.45
C ASP A 206 -9.16 -2.05 -2.11
N HIS A 207 -8.97 -0.74 -1.95
CA HIS A 207 -9.42 0.01 -0.78
C HIS A 207 -10.94 -0.07 -0.51
N HIS A 208 -11.76 -0.38 -1.53
CA HIS A 208 -13.20 -0.58 -1.34
C HIS A 208 -13.55 -1.85 -0.55
N ALA A 209 -12.62 -2.80 -0.41
CA ALA A 209 -12.83 -3.99 0.41
C ALA A 209 -12.73 -3.69 1.92
N LEU A 210 -12.17 -2.54 2.31
CA LEU A 210 -12.19 -2.09 3.69
C LEU A 210 -13.50 -1.34 3.98
N THR A 211 -14.24 -1.80 4.98
CA THR A 211 -15.39 -1.07 5.52
C THR A 211 -15.02 -0.47 6.86
N SER A 212 -15.44 0.77 7.11
CA SER A 212 -15.26 1.39 8.43
C SER A 212 -16.43 2.26 8.84
N LEU A 213 -16.60 2.43 10.15
CA LEU A 213 -17.61 3.28 10.76
C LEU A 213 -17.07 3.79 12.11
N THR A 214 -16.98 5.11 12.27
CA THR A 214 -16.80 5.71 13.60
C THR A 214 -18.15 5.79 14.28
N THR A 215 -18.26 5.20 15.45
CA THR A 215 -19.49 5.19 16.26
C THR A 215 -19.60 6.46 17.12
N ASP A 216 -20.80 6.73 17.65
CA ASP A 216 -21.08 7.95 18.44
C ASP A 216 -20.22 8.08 19.71
N ASN A 217 -19.75 6.95 20.26
CA ASN A 217 -18.88 6.95 21.44
C ASN A 217 -17.39 7.14 21.09
N GLY A 218 -17.06 7.30 19.81
CA GLY A 218 -15.70 7.51 19.31
C GLY A 218 -14.94 6.23 18.94
N THR A 219 -15.50 5.03 19.17
CA THR A 219 -14.89 3.78 18.72
C THR A 219 -14.91 3.69 17.20
N TYR A 220 -13.76 3.35 16.61
CA TYR A 220 -13.62 3.16 15.16
C TYR A 220 -13.75 1.68 14.80
N ARG A 221 -14.88 1.30 14.21
CA ARG A 221 -15.15 -0.04 13.71
C ARG A 221 -14.59 -0.20 12.31
N PHE A 222 -13.93 -1.33 12.03
CA PHE A 222 -13.56 -1.69 10.67
C PHE A 222 -13.63 -3.19 10.42
N ALA A 223 -13.90 -3.54 9.16
CA ALA A 223 -13.99 -4.91 8.70
C ALA A 223 -13.30 -5.08 7.35
N LEU A 224 -12.69 -6.24 7.14
CA LEU A 224 -12.01 -6.60 5.90
C LEU A 224 -12.14 -8.11 5.60
N PRO A 225 -12.33 -8.49 4.33
CA PRO A 225 -12.34 -9.90 3.91
C PRO A 225 -10.96 -10.53 4.13
N ILE A 226 -10.91 -11.75 4.65
CA ILE A 226 -9.67 -12.52 4.84
C ILE A 226 -9.85 -13.92 4.28
N THR A 227 -8.92 -14.31 3.42
CA THR A 227 -8.67 -15.71 3.07
C THR A 227 -7.53 -16.19 3.96
N LEU A 228 -7.87 -16.94 5.02
CA LEU A 228 -6.91 -17.36 6.05
C LEU A 228 -6.12 -18.59 5.58
N ASN A 229 -4.80 -18.51 5.72
CA ASN A 229 -3.90 -19.65 5.64
C ASN A 229 -3.12 -19.77 6.97
N ASP A 230 -3.47 -20.76 7.77
CA ASP A 230 -2.83 -21.10 9.05
C ASP A 230 -2.80 -22.62 9.29
N THR A 231 -3.08 -23.42 8.26
CA THR A 231 -3.06 -24.89 8.34
C THR A 231 -1.67 -25.40 7.95
N ILE A 232 -1.08 -26.30 8.75
CA ILE A 232 0.19 -26.94 8.39
C ILE A 232 -0.01 -27.84 7.17
N THR A 233 0.89 -27.75 6.20
CA THR A 233 0.72 -28.51 4.95
C THR A 233 0.92 -30.02 5.12
N GLN A 234 0.13 -30.79 4.38
CA GLN A 234 0.25 -32.25 4.31
C GLN A 234 1.54 -32.73 3.63
N PHE A 235 2.22 -31.87 2.87
CA PHE A 235 3.47 -32.21 2.16
C PHE A 235 4.72 -32.11 3.06
N GLY A 236 4.55 -31.74 4.33
CA GLY A 236 5.65 -31.57 5.30
C GLY A 236 6.45 -30.28 5.09
N GLY A 237 7.61 -30.20 5.74
CA GLY A 237 8.50 -29.03 5.72
C GLY A 237 8.83 -28.52 7.12
N ASP A 238 9.81 -27.61 7.21
CA ASP A 238 10.23 -27.00 8.46
C ASP A 238 9.46 -25.70 8.70
N THR A 239 8.57 -25.71 9.70
CA THR A 239 7.74 -24.54 10.07
C THR A 239 8.53 -23.40 10.71
N SER A 240 9.80 -23.62 11.05
CA SER A 240 10.70 -22.57 11.54
C SER A 240 11.31 -21.73 10.40
N GLU A 241 11.20 -22.18 9.15
CA GLU A 241 11.72 -21.46 8.00
C GLU A 241 10.77 -20.32 7.58
N PRO A 242 11.26 -19.10 7.33
CA PRO A 242 10.41 -17.93 7.05
C PRO A 242 9.68 -18.03 5.70
N PHE A 243 10.15 -18.89 4.79
CA PHE A 243 9.51 -19.16 3.50
C PHE A 243 8.42 -20.24 3.56
N TYR A 244 8.24 -20.93 4.69
CA TYR A 244 7.23 -21.97 4.85
C TYR A 244 5.83 -21.40 4.58
N TYR A 245 5.09 -22.04 3.68
CA TYR A 245 3.75 -21.61 3.27
C TYR A 245 2.71 -22.49 3.95
N TYR A 246 1.64 -21.86 4.47
CA TYR A 246 0.56 -22.56 5.16
C TYR A 246 -0.60 -22.82 4.20
N ASP A 247 -1.27 -23.95 4.37
CA ASP A 247 -2.46 -24.31 3.62
C ASP A 247 -3.66 -23.51 4.12
N TYR A 248 -4.71 -23.47 3.28
CA TYR A 248 -5.94 -22.77 3.57
C TYR A 248 -6.61 -23.28 4.85
N THR A 249 -7.28 -22.37 5.56
CA THR A 249 -8.06 -22.69 6.76
C THR A 249 -9.54 -22.35 6.55
N HIS A 250 -9.83 -21.08 6.19
CA HIS A 250 -11.19 -20.60 5.93
C HIS A 250 -11.18 -19.22 5.26
N THR A 251 -12.34 -18.78 4.78
CA THR A 251 -12.61 -17.41 4.34
C THR A 251 -13.64 -16.77 5.26
N GLY A 252 -13.44 -15.50 5.60
CA GLY A 252 -14.41 -14.78 6.41
C GLY A 252 -14.18 -13.28 6.44
N LEU A 253 -15.19 -12.55 6.93
CA LEU A 253 -15.06 -11.12 7.21
C LEU A 253 -14.51 -10.94 8.63
N TYR A 254 -13.29 -10.44 8.73
CA TYR A 254 -12.65 -10.15 10.00
C TYR A 254 -13.03 -8.74 10.46
N ARG A 255 -13.28 -8.58 11.76
CA ARG A 255 -13.87 -7.38 12.34
C ARG A 255 -13.05 -6.92 13.53
N TYR A 256 -12.90 -5.62 13.66
CA TYR A 256 -12.07 -5.01 14.69
C TYR A 256 -12.64 -3.67 15.12
N GLU A 257 -12.37 -3.31 16.37
CA GLU A 257 -12.63 -1.99 16.93
C GLU A 257 -11.32 -1.36 17.36
N ILE A 258 -11.13 -0.08 17.04
CA ILE A 258 -10.03 0.72 17.57
C ILE A 258 -10.57 1.62 18.65
N ASP A 259 -10.01 1.49 19.86
CA ASP A 259 -10.13 2.49 20.90
C ASP A 259 -9.04 3.56 20.66
N PRO A 260 -9.40 4.78 20.22
CA PRO A 260 -8.43 5.80 19.88
C PRO A 260 -7.74 6.42 21.11
N VAL A 261 -8.33 6.28 22.30
CA VAL A 261 -7.76 6.80 23.55
C VAL A 261 -6.74 5.80 24.10
N ALA A 262 -7.13 4.52 24.18
CA ALA A 262 -6.24 3.45 24.58
C ALA A 262 -5.19 3.12 23.50
N LYS A 263 -5.43 3.54 22.26
CA LYS A 263 -4.62 3.25 21.07
C LYS A 263 -4.46 1.74 20.87
N LYS A 264 -5.60 1.03 20.87
CA LYS A 264 -5.65 -0.45 20.81
C LYS A 264 -6.58 -0.95 19.73
N ILE A 265 -6.14 -1.99 19.02
CA ILE A 265 -6.93 -2.78 18.09
C ILE A 265 -7.53 -3.96 18.86
N ASN A 266 -8.85 -3.98 18.97
CA ASN A 266 -9.61 -5.03 19.65
C ASN A 266 -10.28 -5.93 18.61
N PRO A 267 -9.98 -7.23 18.56
CA PRO A 267 -10.64 -8.14 17.64
C PRO A 267 -12.09 -8.38 18.05
N VAL A 268 -12.95 -8.47 17.04
CA VAL A 268 -14.32 -8.97 17.16
C VAL A 268 -14.38 -10.29 16.40
N SER A 269 -15.21 -11.23 16.87
CA SER A 269 -15.31 -12.56 16.24
C SER A 269 -15.54 -12.43 14.72
N PRO A 270 -14.80 -13.15 13.86
CA PRO A 270 -14.97 -13.04 12.42
C PRO A 270 -16.25 -13.74 11.95
N MET A 271 -16.82 -13.30 10.82
CA MET A 271 -17.90 -14.00 10.12
C MET A 271 -17.28 -15.03 9.18
N ILE A 272 -17.18 -16.28 9.62
CA ILE A 272 -16.64 -17.37 8.79
C ILE A 272 -17.72 -17.85 7.83
N VAL A 273 -17.48 -17.72 6.53
CA VAL A 273 -18.48 -18.03 5.48
C VAL A 273 -18.10 -19.20 4.60
N GLU A 274 -16.80 -19.54 4.52
CA GLU A 274 -16.32 -20.67 3.76
C GLU A 274 -15.19 -21.38 4.50
N THR A 275 -15.23 -22.71 4.54
CA THR A 275 -14.18 -23.54 5.16
C THR A 275 -13.71 -24.66 4.24
N ASN A 276 -14.25 -24.74 3.02
CA ASN A 276 -13.98 -25.83 2.09
C ASN A 276 -12.98 -25.37 1.03
N GLU A 277 -11.75 -25.86 1.13
CA GLU A 277 -10.65 -25.52 0.22
C GLU A 277 -10.98 -25.80 -1.25
N THR A 278 -11.77 -26.84 -1.55
CA THR A 278 -12.11 -27.17 -2.94
C THR A 278 -12.99 -26.13 -3.62
N GLN A 279 -13.76 -25.35 -2.85
CA GLN A 279 -14.62 -24.30 -3.36
C GLN A 279 -13.84 -22.99 -3.62
N ARG A 280 -12.65 -22.84 -3.02
CA ARG A 280 -11.72 -21.71 -3.26
C ARG A 280 -11.14 -21.70 -4.68
N TYR A 281 -10.86 -22.87 -5.27
CA TYR A 281 -10.06 -22.99 -6.51
C TYR A 281 -10.68 -22.38 -7.79
N GLY A 282 -11.83 -21.71 -7.70
CA GLY A 282 -12.46 -20.99 -8.81
C GLY A 282 -12.87 -19.55 -8.49
N TYR A 283 -12.56 -19.04 -7.30
CA TYR A 283 -13.02 -17.72 -6.86
C TYR A 283 -11.88 -16.88 -6.29
N SER A 284 -11.76 -15.65 -6.80
CA SER A 284 -10.91 -14.64 -6.18
C SER A 284 -11.73 -13.84 -5.19
N SER A 285 -11.26 -13.74 -3.95
CA SER A 285 -11.84 -12.84 -2.94
C SER A 285 -11.67 -11.36 -3.30
N ASP A 286 -10.98 -10.98 -4.38
CA ASP A 286 -10.73 -9.58 -4.75
C ASP A 286 -12.02 -8.74 -4.91
N SER A 287 -13.14 -9.39 -5.23
CA SER A 287 -14.45 -8.75 -5.35
C SER A 287 -15.28 -8.71 -4.06
N ASP A 288 -14.75 -9.26 -2.97
CA ASP A 288 -15.43 -9.30 -1.67
C ASP A 288 -15.62 -7.91 -1.08
N ARG A 289 -16.82 -7.62 -0.57
CA ARG A 289 -17.17 -6.30 -0.02
C ARG A 289 -17.96 -6.46 1.25
N SER A 290 -17.91 -5.46 2.12
CA SER A 290 -18.81 -5.39 3.27
C SER A 290 -19.43 -4.01 3.43
N VAL A 291 -20.48 -3.94 4.23
CA VAL A 291 -21.10 -2.68 4.65
C VAL A 291 -21.53 -2.80 6.11
N ILE A 292 -21.32 -1.74 6.88
CA ILE A 292 -21.80 -1.62 8.26
C ILE A 292 -23.01 -0.69 8.23
N ILE A 293 -24.13 -1.16 8.78
CA ILE A 293 -25.37 -0.38 8.91
C ILE A 293 -25.82 -0.49 10.35
N ASN A 294 -25.73 0.62 11.09
CA ASN A 294 -25.97 0.67 12.54
C ASN A 294 -25.08 -0.38 13.26
N ASP A 295 -25.72 -1.30 13.99
CA ASP A 295 -25.05 -2.40 14.71
C ASP A 295 -25.00 -3.71 13.92
N TYR A 296 -25.29 -3.69 12.62
CA TYR A 296 -25.18 -4.86 11.75
C TYR A 296 -24.07 -4.68 10.72
N VAL A 297 -23.50 -5.81 10.33
CA VAL A 297 -22.52 -5.90 9.25
C VAL A 297 -22.97 -6.95 8.25
N HIS A 298 -22.83 -6.59 6.98
CA HIS A 298 -23.19 -7.41 5.85
C HIS A 298 -21.94 -7.68 5.02
N TYR A 299 -21.77 -8.93 4.59
CA TYR A 299 -20.62 -9.40 3.84
C TYR A 299 -21.08 -10.00 2.52
N LEU A 300 -20.56 -9.48 1.42
CA LEU A 300 -20.68 -10.04 0.08
C LEU A 300 -19.43 -10.86 -0.23
N HIS A 301 -19.61 -12.16 -0.41
CA HIS A 301 -18.57 -13.09 -0.81
C HIS A 301 -19.11 -14.05 -1.86
N ASN A 302 -18.41 -14.20 -2.97
CA ASN A 302 -18.81 -15.10 -4.06
C ASN A 302 -20.25 -14.89 -4.57
N GLY A 303 -20.67 -13.61 -4.63
CA GLY A 303 -22.02 -13.23 -5.08
C GLY A 303 -23.15 -13.53 -4.09
N GLN A 304 -22.82 -14.04 -2.89
CA GLN A 304 -23.76 -14.34 -1.82
C GLN A 304 -23.61 -13.36 -0.66
N PHE A 305 -24.69 -13.16 0.10
CA PHE A 305 -24.68 -12.26 1.24
C PHE A 305 -24.81 -13.00 2.58
N TRP A 306 -24.02 -12.55 3.56
CA TRP A 306 -24.14 -12.93 4.96
C TRP A 306 -24.35 -11.69 5.82
N SER A 307 -25.07 -11.86 6.92
CA SER A 307 -25.38 -10.77 7.85
C SER A 307 -25.25 -11.24 9.29
N GLN A 308 -24.73 -10.37 10.16
CA GLN A 308 -24.66 -10.60 11.60
C GLN A 308 -24.68 -9.27 12.35
N ASP A 309 -25.10 -9.26 13.62
CA ASP A 309 -24.80 -8.12 14.49
C ASP A 309 -23.27 -7.96 14.62
N TRP A 310 -22.84 -6.73 14.86
CA TRP A 310 -21.43 -6.36 14.91
C TRP A 310 -20.64 -7.19 15.92
N GLU A 311 -21.17 -7.36 17.13
CA GLU A 311 -20.52 -8.11 18.21
C GLU A 311 -20.55 -9.64 18.00
N GLY A 312 -21.24 -10.13 16.98
CA GLY A 312 -21.37 -11.56 16.71
C GLY A 312 -22.18 -12.34 17.75
N ARG A 313 -23.11 -11.67 18.44
CA ARG A 313 -23.98 -12.27 19.46
C ARG A 313 -25.15 -13.03 18.83
N THR A 314 -25.57 -12.65 17.62
CA THR A 314 -26.60 -13.34 16.84
C THR A 314 -25.97 -14.44 16.00
N THR A 315 -26.76 -15.44 15.64
CA THR A 315 -26.36 -16.41 14.62
C THR A 315 -26.08 -15.70 13.29
N LEU A 316 -25.06 -16.17 12.57
CA LEU A 316 -24.76 -15.72 11.21
C LEU A 316 -25.91 -16.12 10.27
N ILE A 317 -26.48 -15.16 9.55
CA ILE A 317 -27.58 -15.35 8.60
C ILE A 317 -27.00 -15.36 7.18
N GLY A 318 -27.44 -16.30 6.32
CA GLY A 318 -26.98 -16.47 4.94
C GLY A 318 -26.43 -17.88 4.65
N PRO A 319 -25.95 -18.16 3.42
CA PRO A 319 -25.99 -17.25 2.27
C PRO A 319 -27.41 -17.05 1.73
N GLU A 320 -27.72 -15.81 1.35
CA GLU A 320 -28.86 -15.46 0.47
C GLU A 320 -28.36 -15.03 -0.92
#